data_AF-A0A2S9YDC4-F1
#
_entry.id   AF-A0A2S9YDC4-F1
#
_cell.length_a   1.000
_cell.length_b   1.000
_cell.length_c   1.000
_cell.angle_alpha   90.00
_cell.angle_beta   90.00
_cell.angle_gamma   90.00
#
_symmetry.space_group_name_H-M   'P 1'
#
loop_
_entity.id
_entity.type
_entity.pdbx_description
1 polymer ?
#
loop_
_entity_poly.entity_id
_entity_poly.type
_entity_poly.pdbx_seq_one_letter_code
_entity_poly.pdbx_strand_id
1 'polypeptide(L)'
;MSEWRRFERGSRTGADDQFWAVRLRGRERELRYGYIDGLQPTEEHREYPRASAARSAINQAIRSRLRRGWVEVEELDPARRESLSRAEPLERAIARDPSQLDHWAVYSDFLQGVEPLLGQRLAMGLALAGAESDAKREMLQMGIAQLEEHRARELLGATLAGALGEYRFENVIELDRQFGMIIGARIHDRGGDIVKYDALVRALLELPLARVLVDFHVYSHVDTIVHLRATQHLLAQRRPTIRRLTLGTSHRDRMTYELPMLPIQALLDQLPALERLELHTSLVGAATHAGLRELKLGGGEYGDRPCKLVDFRLPSLETLHLLGPYRIDWPKVLLPRARALIARVGRASL
;
A
#
# COMPACT_ATOMS: atom_id res chain seq x y z
N MET A 1 -18.43 -8.64 -21.25
CA MET A 1 -17.55 -8.96 -20.11
C MET A 1 -16.66 -10.12 -20.53
N SER A 2 -15.77 -9.88 -21.49
CA SER A 2 -14.79 -10.87 -21.96
C SER A 2 -13.60 -11.03 -21.01
N GLU A 3 -13.48 -10.17 -20.01
CA GLU A 3 -12.39 -10.14 -19.04
C GLU A 3 -12.76 -10.84 -17.75
N TRP A 4 -11.74 -11.36 -17.06
CA TRP A 4 -11.89 -11.93 -15.72
C TRP A 4 -12.16 -10.81 -14.73
N ARG A 5 -13.12 -11.05 -13.83
CA ARG A 5 -13.31 -10.27 -12.62
C ARG A 5 -12.88 -11.12 -11.45
N ARG A 6 -11.79 -10.75 -10.80
CA ARG A 6 -11.21 -11.49 -9.68
C ARG A 6 -11.65 -10.84 -8.37
N PHE A 7 -11.98 -11.68 -7.40
CA PHE A 7 -12.39 -11.27 -6.07
C PHE A 7 -11.57 -12.06 -5.07
N GLU A 8 -11.19 -11.42 -3.99
CA GLU A 8 -10.36 -12.03 -2.96
C GLU A 8 -10.93 -11.77 -1.57
N ARG A 9 -10.61 -12.68 -0.65
CA ARG A 9 -11.01 -12.58 0.75
C ARG A 9 -9.86 -13.04 1.62
N GLY A 10 -9.32 -12.11 2.41
CA GLY A 10 -8.28 -12.40 3.38
C GLY A 10 -8.81 -13.13 4.63
N SER A 11 -8.06 -14.09 5.15
CA SER A 11 -8.23 -14.70 6.47
C SER A 11 -7.32 -14.01 7.48
N ARG A 12 -7.68 -13.93 8.77
CA ARG A 12 -6.91 -13.18 9.81
C ARG A 12 -5.39 -13.42 9.79
N THR A 13 -4.95 -14.61 9.37
CA THR A 13 -3.55 -15.03 9.35
C THR A 13 -2.87 -14.88 7.99
N GLY A 14 -3.63 -14.70 6.90
CA GLY A 14 -3.11 -14.70 5.52
C GLY A 14 -2.99 -16.08 4.90
N ALA A 15 -2.82 -17.14 5.72
CA ALA A 15 -2.60 -18.51 5.26
C ALA A 15 -3.82 -19.16 4.58
N ASP A 16 -5.02 -18.61 4.79
CA ASP A 16 -6.26 -19.10 4.19
C ASP A 16 -6.88 -18.04 3.27
N ASP A 17 -6.07 -17.17 2.68
CA ASP A 17 -6.55 -16.17 1.74
C ASP A 17 -7.08 -16.85 0.49
N GLN A 18 -8.32 -16.52 0.13
CA GLN A 18 -9.04 -17.16 -0.96
C GLN A 18 -9.26 -16.20 -2.10
N PHE A 19 -9.25 -16.74 -3.32
CA PHE A 19 -9.69 -16.00 -4.50
C PHE A 19 -10.85 -16.71 -5.21
N TRP A 20 -11.61 -15.91 -5.94
CA TRP A 20 -12.73 -16.32 -6.78
C TRP A 20 -12.75 -15.38 -7.98
N ALA A 21 -12.47 -15.89 -9.16
CA ALA A 21 -12.54 -15.16 -10.41
C ALA A 21 -13.69 -15.67 -11.28
N VAL A 22 -14.34 -14.77 -11.99
CA VAL A 22 -15.45 -15.07 -12.90
C VAL A 22 -15.28 -14.36 -14.23
N ARG A 23 -15.58 -15.06 -15.32
CA ARG A 23 -15.64 -14.51 -16.68
C ARG A 23 -16.94 -14.94 -17.37
N LEU A 24 -17.46 -14.09 -18.25
CA LEU A 24 -18.67 -14.38 -19.03
C LEU A 24 -18.37 -14.39 -20.53
N ARG A 25 -18.50 -15.56 -21.16
CA ARG A 25 -18.35 -15.71 -22.61
C ARG A 25 -19.70 -16.05 -23.23
N GLY A 26 -20.43 -15.00 -23.66
CA GLY A 26 -21.76 -15.16 -24.23
C GLY A 26 -22.75 -15.76 -23.23
N ARG A 27 -23.06 -17.06 -23.38
CA ARG A 27 -23.94 -17.82 -22.46
C ARG A 27 -23.20 -18.63 -21.40
N GLU A 28 -21.88 -18.72 -21.50
CA GLU A 28 -21.06 -19.53 -20.62
C GLU A 28 -20.46 -18.67 -19.50
N ARG A 29 -20.56 -19.17 -18.27
CA ARG A 29 -19.84 -18.66 -17.10
C ARG A 29 -18.66 -19.58 -16.82
N GLU A 30 -17.49 -18.99 -16.75
CA GLU A 30 -16.28 -19.64 -16.27
C GLU A 30 -15.95 -19.10 -14.88
N LEU A 31 -15.62 -20.01 -13.95
CA LEU A 31 -15.20 -19.69 -12.59
C LEU A 31 -13.83 -20.30 -12.31
N ARG A 32 -13.02 -19.58 -11.55
CA ARG A 32 -11.77 -20.05 -10.96
C ARG A 32 -11.77 -19.71 -9.49
N TYR A 33 -11.41 -20.64 -8.62
CA TYR A 33 -11.33 -20.33 -7.19
C TYR A 33 -10.36 -21.25 -6.47
N GLY A 34 -9.81 -20.76 -5.36
CA GLY A 34 -8.83 -21.50 -4.58
C GLY A 34 -8.21 -20.62 -3.51
N TYR A 35 -7.11 -21.09 -2.96
CA TYR A 35 -6.24 -20.29 -2.10
C TYR A 35 -5.23 -19.51 -2.96
N ILE A 36 -4.88 -18.29 -2.55
CA ILE A 36 -3.95 -17.44 -3.30
C ILE A 36 -2.57 -18.11 -3.41
N ASP A 37 -2.09 -18.73 -2.34
CA ASP A 37 -0.82 -19.47 -2.29
C ASP A 37 -0.99 -20.97 -2.59
N GLY A 38 -2.15 -21.38 -3.12
CA GLY A 38 -2.46 -22.77 -3.43
C GLY A 38 -1.82 -23.25 -4.74
N LEU A 39 -1.42 -24.53 -4.80
CA LEU A 39 -0.70 -25.15 -5.93
C LEU A 39 -1.50 -25.23 -7.24
N GLN A 40 -2.84 -25.19 -7.20
CA GLN A 40 -3.72 -25.14 -8.38
C GLN A 40 -5.10 -24.59 -8.00
N PRO A 41 -5.71 -23.70 -8.80
CA PRO A 41 -7.09 -23.31 -8.60
C PRO A 41 -8.07 -24.33 -9.20
N THR A 42 -9.24 -24.42 -8.59
CA THR A 42 -10.37 -25.19 -9.13
C THR A 42 -11.06 -24.35 -10.22
N GLU A 43 -11.29 -24.95 -11.39
CA GLU A 43 -12.05 -24.35 -12.48
C GLU A 43 -13.45 -24.97 -12.57
N GLU A 44 -14.48 -24.15 -12.80
CA GLU A 44 -15.87 -24.59 -13.02
C GLU A 44 -16.45 -23.86 -14.23
N HIS A 45 -17.07 -24.63 -15.13
CA HIS A 45 -17.76 -24.12 -16.30
C HIS A 45 -19.26 -24.37 -16.17
N ARG A 46 -20.07 -23.36 -16.51
CA ARG A 46 -21.53 -23.49 -16.52
C ARG A 46 -22.15 -22.72 -17.67
N GLU A 47 -22.84 -23.44 -18.54
CA GLU A 47 -23.63 -22.85 -19.62
C GLU A 47 -25.05 -22.50 -19.15
N TYR A 48 -25.60 -21.41 -19.68
CA TYR A 48 -26.96 -20.96 -19.41
C TYR A 48 -27.80 -20.93 -20.69
N PRO A 49 -29.14 -21.01 -20.59
CA PRO A 49 -30.01 -20.98 -21.77
C PRO A 49 -29.86 -19.72 -22.63
N ARG A 50 -29.52 -18.58 -22.01
CA ARG A 50 -29.33 -17.28 -22.69
C ARG A 50 -28.32 -16.41 -21.95
N ALA A 51 -27.67 -15.51 -22.69
CA ALA A 51 -26.62 -14.62 -22.15
C ALA A 51 -27.09 -13.72 -21.00
N SER A 52 -28.35 -13.27 -21.03
CA SER A 52 -28.95 -12.47 -19.97
C SER A 52 -29.15 -13.27 -18.66
N ALA A 53 -29.44 -14.57 -18.75
CA ALA A 53 -29.54 -15.44 -17.58
C ALA A 53 -28.16 -15.64 -16.94
N ALA A 54 -27.12 -15.87 -17.75
CA ALA A 54 -25.74 -15.97 -17.28
C ALA A 54 -25.29 -14.66 -16.58
N ARG A 55 -25.56 -13.51 -17.20
CA ARG A 55 -25.22 -12.19 -16.62
C ARG A 55 -25.94 -11.94 -15.29
N SER A 56 -27.23 -12.27 -15.19
CA SER A 56 -27.99 -12.12 -13.95
C SER A 56 -27.43 -13.00 -12.83
N ALA A 57 -27.12 -14.27 -13.13
CA ALA A 57 -26.54 -15.21 -12.18
C ALA A 57 -25.16 -14.75 -11.68
N ILE A 58 -24.30 -14.26 -12.57
CA ILE A 58 -22.99 -13.68 -12.20
C ILE A 58 -23.18 -12.47 -11.30
N ASN A 59 -24.05 -11.52 -11.66
CA ASN A 59 -24.30 -10.33 -10.86
C ASN A 59 -24.86 -10.66 -9.47
N GLN A 60 -25.68 -11.71 -9.35
CA GLN A 60 -26.15 -12.19 -8.05
C GLN A 60 -25.02 -12.83 -7.23
N ALA A 61 -24.17 -13.64 -7.86
CA ALA A 61 -23.01 -14.24 -7.21
C ALA A 61 -22.02 -13.17 -6.70
N ILE A 62 -21.70 -12.18 -7.52
CA ILE A 62 -20.83 -11.05 -7.17
C ILE A 62 -21.42 -10.27 -5.98
N ARG A 63 -22.70 -9.89 -6.04
CA ARG A 63 -23.38 -9.24 -4.91
C ARG A 63 -23.36 -10.09 -3.64
N SER A 64 -23.44 -11.41 -3.76
CA SER A 64 -23.33 -12.30 -2.60
C SER A 64 -21.90 -12.39 -2.05
N ARG A 65 -20.88 -12.33 -2.91
CA ARG A 65 -19.47 -12.33 -2.52
C ARG A 65 -19.10 -11.02 -1.82
N LEU A 66 -19.46 -9.88 -2.41
CA LEU A 66 -19.24 -8.56 -1.81
C LEU A 66 -19.87 -8.46 -0.42
N ARG A 67 -21.11 -8.94 -0.24
CA ARG A 67 -21.78 -9.01 1.07
C ARG A 67 -21.07 -9.90 2.11
N ARG A 68 -20.22 -10.83 1.67
CA ARG A 68 -19.41 -11.72 2.52
C ARG A 68 -17.99 -11.20 2.74
N GLY A 69 -17.74 -9.92 2.44
CA GLY A 69 -16.43 -9.28 2.62
C GLY A 69 -15.40 -9.66 1.56
N TRP A 70 -15.82 -10.16 0.40
CA TRP A 70 -14.93 -10.31 -0.75
C TRP A 70 -14.70 -8.94 -1.40
N VAL A 71 -13.48 -8.71 -1.87
CA VAL A 71 -13.05 -7.46 -2.49
C VAL A 71 -12.70 -7.75 -3.93
N GLU A 72 -13.18 -6.93 -4.87
CA GLU A 72 -12.79 -7.06 -6.27
C GLU A 72 -11.37 -6.52 -6.47
N VAL A 73 -10.53 -7.31 -7.16
CA VAL A 73 -9.13 -6.98 -7.48
C VAL A 73 -8.93 -7.07 -8.98
N GLU A 74 -8.11 -6.19 -9.54
CA GLU A 74 -7.77 -6.19 -10.96
C GLU A 74 -6.61 -7.17 -11.21
N GLU A 75 -6.83 -8.16 -12.08
CA GLU A 75 -5.77 -9.09 -12.47
C GLU A 75 -4.98 -8.49 -13.64
N LEU A 76 -3.79 -7.95 -13.34
CA LEU A 76 -2.90 -7.42 -14.37
C LEU A 76 -2.36 -8.54 -15.27
N ASP A 77 -2.47 -8.33 -16.58
CA ASP A 77 -1.83 -9.17 -17.60
C ASP A 77 -0.31 -9.28 -17.35
N PRO A 78 0.31 -10.48 -17.43
CA PRO A 78 1.74 -10.65 -17.18
C PRO A 78 2.65 -9.75 -18.04
N ALA A 79 2.33 -9.54 -19.32
CA ALA A 79 3.14 -8.68 -20.19
C ALA A 79 3.05 -7.21 -19.78
N ARG A 80 1.86 -6.76 -19.37
CA ARG A 80 1.64 -5.43 -18.76
C ARG A 80 2.46 -5.29 -17.47
N ARG A 81 2.44 -6.29 -16.59
CA ARG A 81 3.23 -6.31 -15.34
C ARG A 81 4.73 -6.22 -15.60
N GLU A 82 5.24 -6.99 -16.56
CA GLU A 82 6.65 -6.94 -16.94
C GLU A 82 7.02 -5.56 -17.50
N SER A 83 6.19 -4.99 -18.37
CA SER A 83 6.41 -3.66 -18.92
C SER A 83 6.51 -2.61 -17.82
N LEU A 84 5.56 -2.60 -16.87
CA LEU A 84 5.58 -1.70 -15.72
C LEU A 84 6.80 -1.89 -14.81
N SER A 85 7.34 -3.11 -14.68
CA SER A 85 8.55 -3.35 -13.89
C SER A 85 9.78 -2.62 -14.47
N ARG A 86 9.82 -2.41 -15.79
CA ARG A 86 10.89 -1.65 -16.47
C ARG A 86 10.86 -0.16 -16.14
N ALA A 87 9.76 0.34 -15.58
CA ALA A 87 9.60 1.72 -15.16
C ALA A 87 10.27 2.03 -13.81
N GLU A 88 10.72 1.01 -13.06
CA GLU A 88 11.30 1.17 -11.71
C GLU A 88 12.43 2.22 -11.64
N PRO A 89 13.36 2.34 -12.61
CA PRO A 89 14.35 3.42 -12.58
C PRO A 89 13.75 4.82 -12.66
N LEU A 90 12.70 5.01 -13.47
CA LEU A 90 11.99 6.29 -13.61
C LEU A 90 11.22 6.63 -12.33
N GLU A 91 10.54 5.64 -11.76
CA GLU A 91 9.79 5.77 -10.51
C GLU A 91 10.70 6.17 -9.34
N ARG A 92 11.92 5.60 -9.26
CA ARG A 92 12.92 6.01 -8.27
C ARG A 92 13.45 7.43 -8.51
N ALA A 93 13.63 7.85 -9.76
CA ALA A 93 14.08 9.20 -10.06
C ALA A 93 13.05 10.23 -9.56
N ILE A 94 11.76 9.96 -9.81
CA ILE A 94 10.64 10.74 -9.29
C ILE A 94 10.62 10.72 -7.75
N ALA A 95 10.72 9.55 -7.12
CA ALA A 95 10.67 9.45 -5.66
C ALA A 95 11.85 10.15 -4.95
N ARG A 96 13.01 10.26 -5.61
CA ARG A 96 14.18 10.98 -5.10
C ARG A 96 13.96 12.48 -5.11
N ASP A 97 13.46 13.01 -6.22
CA ASP A 97 13.16 14.42 -6.39
C ASP A 97 11.86 14.59 -7.19
N PRO A 98 10.71 14.65 -6.49
CA PRO A 98 9.42 14.75 -7.15
C PRO A 98 9.20 16.15 -7.74
N SER A 99 10.07 17.13 -7.50
CA SER A 99 9.94 18.47 -8.09
C SER A 99 10.47 18.56 -9.53
N GLN A 100 11.25 17.58 -9.99
CA GLN A 100 11.87 17.59 -11.32
C GLN A 100 10.87 17.21 -12.41
N LEU A 101 10.40 18.22 -13.16
CA LEU A 101 9.42 18.03 -14.24
C LEU A 101 9.89 17.05 -15.33
N ASP A 102 11.18 17.03 -15.63
CA ASP A 102 11.75 16.14 -16.66
C ASP A 102 11.55 14.66 -16.32
N HIS A 103 11.70 14.28 -15.04
CA HIS A 103 11.45 12.92 -14.60
C HIS A 103 9.99 12.50 -14.86
N TRP A 104 9.06 13.41 -14.59
CA TRP A 104 7.63 13.17 -14.83
C TRP A 104 7.28 13.13 -16.31
N ALA A 105 7.88 13.99 -17.14
CA ALA A 105 7.66 14.00 -18.58
C ALA A 105 8.08 12.65 -19.21
N VAL A 106 9.29 12.17 -18.91
CA VAL A 106 9.78 10.88 -19.40
C VAL A 106 8.91 9.72 -18.91
N TYR A 107 8.46 9.76 -17.65
CA TYR A 107 7.57 8.74 -17.11
C TYR A 107 6.17 8.80 -17.75
N SER A 108 5.67 9.99 -18.05
CA SER A 108 4.41 10.18 -18.78
C SER A 108 4.45 9.55 -20.16
N ASP A 109 5.53 9.78 -20.92
CA ASP A 109 5.70 9.21 -22.26
C ASP A 109 5.80 7.67 -22.20
N PHE A 110 6.54 7.15 -21.21
CA PHE A 110 6.56 5.71 -20.95
C PHE A 110 5.15 5.15 -20.66
N LEU A 111 4.39 5.82 -19.78
CA LEU A 111 3.04 5.40 -19.44
C LEU A 111 2.08 5.50 -20.63
N GLN A 112 2.24 6.44 -21.55
CA GLN A 112 1.41 6.49 -22.76
C GLN A 112 1.51 5.21 -23.60
N GLY A 113 2.66 4.53 -23.58
CA GLY A 113 2.87 3.27 -24.30
C GLY A 113 2.33 2.02 -23.59
N VAL A 114 2.31 2.01 -22.25
CA VAL A 114 1.94 0.82 -21.44
C VAL A 114 0.56 0.96 -20.80
N GLU A 115 0.20 2.17 -20.40
CA GLU A 115 -0.98 2.57 -19.63
C GLU A 115 -1.56 3.89 -20.17
N PRO A 116 -2.16 3.90 -21.38
CA PRO A 116 -2.51 5.15 -22.07
C PRO A 116 -3.37 6.09 -21.23
N LEU A 117 -4.29 5.54 -20.42
CA LEU A 117 -5.15 6.32 -19.54
C LEU A 117 -4.36 7.03 -18.42
N LEU A 118 -3.37 6.36 -17.82
CA LEU A 118 -2.52 6.96 -16.80
C LEU A 118 -1.55 7.97 -17.42
N GLY A 119 -0.98 7.63 -18.58
CA GLY A 119 -0.12 8.53 -19.35
C GLY A 119 -0.87 9.82 -19.74
N GLN A 120 -2.12 9.71 -20.19
CA GLN A 120 -2.98 10.86 -20.46
C GLN A 120 -3.23 11.68 -19.20
N ARG A 121 -3.63 11.03 -18.09
CA ARG A 121 -3.92 11.73 -16.83
C ARG A 121 -2.69 12.48 -16.30
N LEU A 122 -1.52 11.88 -16.37
CA LEU A 122 -0.25 12.48 -15.96
C LEU A 122 0.13 13.65 -16.88
N ALA A 123 0.05 13.46 -18.21
CA ALA A 123 0.32 14.52 -19.19
C ALA A 123 -0.57 15.75 -18.98
N MET A 124 -1.87 15.56 -18.69
CA MET A 124 -2.78 16.66 -18.38
C MET A 124 -2.37 17.38 -17.07
N GLY A 125 -1.93 16.63 -16.06
CA GLY A 125 -1.41 17.19 -14.82
C GLY A 125 -0.15 18.04 -15.03
N LEU A 126 0.78 17.58 -15.86
CA LEU A 126 1.98 18.33 -16.25
C LEU A 126 1.63 19.59 -17.05
N ALA A 127 0.72 19.45 -18.03
CA ALA A 127 0.25 20.58 -18.84
C ALA A 127 -0.44 21.65 -17.98
N LEU A 128 -1.17 21.24 -16.94
CA LEU A 128 -1.82 22.16 -16.00
C LEU A 128 -0.77 22.92 -15.17
N ALA A 129 0.27 22.24 -14.69
CA ALA A 129 1.34 22.86 -13.92
C ALA A 129 2.14 23.90 -14.73
N GLY A 130 2.32 23.64 -16.03
CA GLY A 130 2.98 24.57 -16.96
C GLY A 130 2.04 25.57 -17.65
N ALA A 131 0.74 25.62 -17.29
CA ALA A 131 -0.19 26.54 -17.92
C ALA A 131 -0.01 27.97 -17.39
N GLU A 132 0.25 28.91 -18.31
CA GLU A 132 0.46 30.33 -18.00
C GLU A 132 -0.85 31.12 -17.90
N SER A 133 -1.89 30.73 -18.64
CA SER A 133 -3.19 31.43 -18.68
C SER A 133 -4.27 30.73 -17.88
N ASP A 134 -5.12 31.52 -17.22
CA ASP A 134 -6.24 31.00 -16.40
C ASP A 134 -7.26 30.22 -17.22
N ALA A 135 -7.57 30.69 -18.44
CA ALA A 135 -8.48 29.96 -19.35
C ALA A 135 -7.95 28.55 -19.70
N LYS A 136 -6.63 28.41 -19.92
CA LYS A 136 -6.02 27.09 -20.17
C LYS A 136 -6.03 26.22 -18.92
N ARG A 137 -5.79 26.79 -17.74
CA ARG A 137 -5.87 26.09 -16.45
C ARG A 137 -7.27 25.56 -16.20
N GLU A 138 -8.30 26.39 -16.36
CA GLU A 138 -9.70 26.02 -16.18
C GLU A 138 -10.10 24.90 -17.14
N MET A 139 -9.76 25.03 -18.43
CA MET A 139 -9.99 23.98 -19.42
C MET A 139 -9.34 22.64 -19.04
N LEU A 140 -8.07 22.66 -18.59
CA LEU A 140 -7.36 21.45 -18.17
C LEU A 140 -7.94 20.85 -16.89
N GLN A 141 -8.32 21.69 -15.92
CA GLN A 141 -8.99 21.25 -14.70
C GLN A 141 -10.33 20.58 -15.00
N MET A 142 -11.15 21.18 -15.87
CA MET A 142 -12.41 20.58 -16.33
C MET A 142 -12.16 19.25 -17.04
N GLY A 143 -11.17 19.17 -17.93
CA GLY A 143 -10.80 17.93 -18.61
C GLY A 143 -10.34 16.83 -17.65
N ILE A 144 -9.53 17.18 -16.64
CA ILE A 144 -9.11 16.24 -15.59
C ILE A 144 -10.33 15.76 -14.79
N ALA A 145 -11.22 16.68 -14.38
CA ALA A 145 -12.41 16.34 -13.62
C ALA A 145 -13.33 15.39 -14.40
N GLN A 146 -13.56 15.66 -15.69
CA GLN A 146 -14.34 14.78 -16.57
C GLN A 146 -13.70 13.40 -16.73
N LEU A 147 -12.37 13.35 -16.91
CA LEU A 147 -11.63 12.09 -17.01
C LEU A 147 -11.78 11.28 -15.72
N GLU A 148 -11.58 11.92 -14.56
CA GLU A 148 -11.69 11.27 -13.26
C GLU A 148 -13.14 10.84 -12.99
N GLU A 149 -14.15 11.63 -13.31
CA GLU A 149 -15.56 11.27 -13.15
C GLU A 149 -15.94 10.04 -14.00
N HIS A 150 -15.58 10.05 -15.29
CA HIS A 150 -15.97 8.97 -16.21
C HIS A 150 -15.11 7.72 -16.09
N ARG A 151 -13.86 7.85 -15.64
CA ARG A 151 -12.87 6.75 -15.62
C ARG A 151 -12.32 6.46 -14.22
N ALA A 152 -12.96 6.97 -13.15
CA ALA A 152 -12.54 6.76 -11.76
C ALA A 152 -12.22 5.29 -11.46
N ARG A 153 -13.09 4.36 -11.87
CA ARG A 153 -12.90 2.93 -11.61
C ARG A 153 -11.67 2.33 -12.28
N GLU A 154 -11.27 2.84 -13.44
CA GLU A 154 -10.09 2.37 -14.16
C GLU A 154 -8.81 3.02 -13.64
N LEU A 155 -8.91 4.28 -13.18
CA LEU A 155 -7.79 5.01 -12.60
C LEU A 155 -7.47 4.55 -11.16
N LEU A 156 -8.51 4.31 -10.36
CA LEU A 156 -8.43 4.08 -8.91
C LEU A 156 -8.76 2.63 -8.52
N GLY A 157 -9.17 1.79 -9.47
CA GLY A 157 -9.72 0.47 -9.18
C GLY A 157 -11.10 0.55 -8.51
N ALA A 158 -11.84 -0.57 -8.54
CA ALA A 158 -13.20 -0.62 -8.01
C ALA A 158 -13.27 -0.31 -6.51
N THR A 159 -12.31 -0.80 -5.74
CA THR A 159 -12.28 -0.68 -4.26
C THR A 159 -12.06 0.75 -3.81
N LEU A 160 -11.01 1.43 -4.30
CA LEU A 160 -10.73 2.80 -3.90
C LEU A 160 -11.73 3.79 -4.51
N ALA A 161 -12.15 3.58 -5.78
CA ALA A 161 -13.20 4.42 -6.39
C ALA A 161 -14.53 4.29 -5.66
N GLY A 162 -14.91 3.07 -5.23
CA GLY A 162 -16.10 2.84 -4.44
C GLY A 162 -16.02 3.52 -3.07
N ALA A 163 -14.87 3.39 -2.41
CA ALA A 163 -14.66 3.97 -1.09
C ALA A 163 -14.67 5.51 -1.11
N LEU A 164 -14.06 6.14 -2.12
CA LEU A 164 -14.09 7.60 -2.31
C LEU A 164 -15.50 8.15 -2.53
N GLY A 165 -16.46 7.32 -2.96
CA GLY A 165 -17.87 7.70 -3.07
C GLY A 165 -18.66 7.58 -1.75
N GLU A 166 -18.10 6.98 -0.69
CA GLU A 166 -18.78 6.85 0.60
C GLU A 166 -18.66 8.14 1.45
N TYR A 167 -19.76 8.54 2.09
CA TYR A 167 -19.81 9.73 2.95
C TYR A 167 -18.78 9.63 4.10
N ARG A 168 -17.97 10.69 4.28
CA ARG A 168 -16.86 10.82 5.27
C ARG A 168 -15.61 9.98 4.98
N PHE A 169 -15.45 9.42 3.79
CA PHE A 169 -14.25 8.62 3.48
C PHE A 169 -12.94 9.42 3.50
N GLU A 170 -12.99 10.72 3.24
CA GLU A 170 -11.88 11.66 3.43
C GLU A 170 -11.32 11.71 4.87
N ASN A 171 -12.05 11.18 5.85
CA ASN A 171 -11.56 11.00 7.21
C ASN A 171 -10.77 9.69 7.42
N VAL A 172 -10.85 8.76 6.46
CA VAL A 172 -10.23 7.43 6.50
C VAL A 172 -8.95 7.42 5.67
N ILE A 173 -8.92 8.09 4.53
CA ILE A 173 -7.72 8.19 3.70
C ILE A 173 -7.46 9.62 3.25
N GLU A 174 -6.22 10.03 3.38
CA GLU A 174 -5.67 11.24 2.78
C GLU A 174 -4.71 10.82 1.67
N LEU A 175 -4.88 11.36 0.48
CA LEU A 175 -3.99 11.11 -0.67
C LEU A 175 -3.31 12.41 -1.06
N ASP A 176 -1.99 12.42 -1.02
CA ASP A 176 -1.18 13.48 -1.61
C ASP A 176 -0.89 13.11 -3.07
N ARG A 177 -1.22 14.04 -3.97
CA ARG A 177 -1.14 13.83 -5.41
C ARG A 177 -0.26 14.86 -6.05
N GLN A 178 0.61 14.39 -6.94
CA GLN A 178 1.38 15.25 -7.82
C GLN A 178 1.16 14.84 -9.27
N PHE A 179 0.73 15.81 -10.09
CA PHE A 179 0.35 15.64 -11.49
C PHE A 179 -0.66 14.49 -11.75
N GLY A 180 -1.43 14.10 -10.73
CA GLY A 180 -2.41 13.01 -10.80
C GLY A 180 -1.93 11.67 -10.23
N MET A 181 -0.63 11.51 -9.99
CA MET A 181 -0.05 10.32 -9.35
C MET A 181 -0.07 10.47 -7.83
N ILE A 182 -0.20 9.36 -7.10
CA ILE A 182 -0.22 9.35 -5.64
C ILE A 182 1.22 9.25 -5.13
N ILE A 183 1.71 10.33 -4.52
CA ILE A 183 3.06 10.40 -3.93
C ILE A 183 3.04 10.19 -2.42
N GLY A 184 1.90 10.39 -1.78
CA GLY A 184 1.73 10.18 -0.35
C GLY A 184 0.35 9.63 -0.02
N ALA A 185 0.27 8.80 1.01
CA ALA A 185 -0.99 8.30 1.52
C ALA A 185 -0.97 8.15 3.04
N ARG A 186 -2.05 8.57 3.69
CA ARG A 186 -2.29 8.36 5.12
C ARG A 186 -3.63 7.68 5.29
N ILE A 187 -3.63 6.53 5.96
CA ILE A 187 -4.84 5.75 6.18
C ILE A 187 -5.10 5.65 7.69
N HIS A 188 -6.25 6.15 8.13
CA HIS A 188 -6.66 6.23 9.53
C HIS A 188 -7.80 5.26 9.81
N ASP A 189 -7.54 4.21 10.59
CA ASP A 189 -8.58 3.33 11.12
C ASP A 189 -9.15 3.95 12.40
N ARG A 190 -10.34 4.54 12.30
CA ARG A 190 -11.08 5.16 13.42
C ARG A 190 -11.98 4.16 14.16
N GLY A 191 -11.55 2.91 14.30
CA GLY A 191 -12.33 1.83 14.93
C GLY A 191 -13.40 1.26 14.00
N GLY A 192 -13.08 1.23 12.71
CA GLY A 192 -13.99 0.79 11.65
C GLY A 192 -13.91 -0.71 11.35
N ASP A 193 -14.54 -1.10 10.24
CA ASP A 193 -14.45 -2.46 9.70
C ASP A 193 -13.02 -2.74 9.20
N ILE A 194 -12.26 -3.54 9.97
CA ILE A 194 -10.89 -3.96 9.65
C ILE A 194 -10.80 -4.55 8.24
N VAL A 195 -11.83 -5.26 7.77
CA VAL A 195 -11.85 -5.85 6.43
C VAL A 195 -11.84 -4.77 5.36
N LYS A 196 -12.58 -3.68 5.56
CA LYS A 196 -12.54 -2.52 4.66
C LYS A 196 -11.17 -1.85 4.68
N TYR A 197 -10.56 -1.69 5.85
CA TYR A 197 -9.24 -1.07 5.95
C TYR A 197 -8.16 -1.89 5.22
N ASP A 198 -8.15 -3.20 5.48
CA ASP A 198 -7.26 -4.16 4.81
C ASP A 198 -7.40 -4.08 3.29
N ALA A 199 -8.64 -4.09 2.80
CA ALA A 199 -8.96 -3.93 1.39
C ALA A 199 -8.43 -2.61 0.80
N LEU A 200 -8.49 -1.52 1.57
CA LEU A 200 -8.04 -0.19 1.14
C LEU A 200 -6.51 -0.08 1.06
N VAL A 201 -5.80 -0.54 2.10
CA VAL A 201 -4.33 -0.59 2.09
C VAL A 201 -3.87 -1.38 0.89
N ARG A 202 -4.45 -2.56 0.69
CA ARG A 202 -4.12 -3.41 -0.43
C ARG A 202 -4.41 -2.75 -1.77
N ALA A 203 -5.63 -2.26 -1.97
CA ALA A 203 -6.05 -1.64 -3.22
C ALA A 203 -5.18 -0.41 -3.56
N LEU A 204 -4.83 0.40 -2.57
CA LEU A 204 -3.92 1.52 -2.75
C LEU A 204 -2.54 1.05 -3.19
N LEU A 205 -1.97 0.06 -2.49
CA LEU A 205 -0.64 -0.45 -2.82
C LEU A 205 -0.67 -1.06 -4.24
N GLU A 206 -1.64 -1.88 -4.60
CA GLU A 206 -1.75 -2.48 -5.93
C GLU A 206 -1.99 -1.45 -7.05
N LEU A 207 -2.37 -0.22 -6.71
CA LEU A 207 -2.76 0.78 -7.68
C LEU A 207 -1.59 1.27 -8.55
N PRO A 208 -1.72 1.28 -9.88
CA PRO A 208 -0.73 1.87 -10.77
C PRO A 208 -0.41 3.35 -10.45
N LEU A 209 -1.40 4.13 -10.01
CA LEU A 209 -1.22 5.52 -9.60
C LEU A 209 -0.33 5.69 -8.36
N ALA A 210 -0.16 4.65 -7.53
CA ALA A 210 0.65 4.67 -6.32
C ALA A 210 2.03 4.02 -6.50
N ARG A 211 2.46 3.76 -7.75
CA ARG A 211 3.80 3.20 -8.02
C ARG A 211 4.94 4.14 -7.66
N VAL A 212 4.68 5.45 -7.62
CA VAL A 212 5.61 6.49 -7.17
C VAL A 212 5.37 6.93 -5.72
N LEU A 213 4.65 6.12 -4.93
CA LEU A 213 4.37 6.42 -3.51
C LEU A 213 5.68 6.55 -2.74
N VAL A 214 5.91 7.73 -2.16
CA VAL A 214 7.08 8.10 -1.36
C VAL A 214 6.77 7.99 0.13
N ASP A 215 5.57 8.43 0.51
CA ASP A 215 5.13 8.52 1.90
C ASP A 215 3.93 7.62 2.16
N PHE A 216 4.10 6.68 3.08
CA PHE A 216 3.03 5.77 3.42
C PHE A 216 2.82 5.69 4.93
N HIS A 217 1.63 6.07 5.37
CA HIS A 217 1.25 6.06 6.76
C HIS A 217 -0.02 5.26 6.97
N VAL A 218 0.04 4.34 7.94
CA VAL A 218 -1.06 3.47 8.35
C VAL A 218 -1.20 3.69 9.85
N TYR A 219 -2.30 4.33 10.23
CA TYR A 219 -2.66 4.60 11.61
C TYR A 219 -3.86 3.76 12.03
N SER A 220 -3.78 3.05 13.15
CA SER A 220 -4.95 2.40 13.77
C SER A 220 -5.21 2.88 15.20
N HIS A 221 -6.48 3.15 15.50
CA HIS A 221 -6.92 3.51 16.85
C HIS A 221 -7.14 2.31 17.77
N VAL A 222 -7.43 1.12 17.22
CA VAL A 222 -8.03 0.03 18.00
C VAL A 222 -7.29 -1.29 17.86
N ASP A 223 -6.78 -1.64 16.68
CA ASP A 223 -6.34 -2.99 16.41
C ASP A 223 -4.97 -3.08 15.71
N THR A 224 -4.06 -3.74 16.40
CA THR A 224 -2.71 -4.03 15.92
C THR A 224 -2.68 -4.96 14.71
N ILE A 225 -3.77 -5.72 14.48
CA ILE A 225 -3.94 -6.56 13.29
C ILE A 225 -3.86 -5.74 12.01
N VAL A 226 -4.28 -4.48 12.06
CA VAL A 226 -4.22 -3.56 10.92
C VAL A 226 -2.78 -3.34 10.48
N HIS A 227 -1.85 -3.18 11.42
CA HIS A 227 -0.43 -3.03 11.10
C HIS A 227 0.16 -4.33 10.54
N LEU A 228 -0.26 -5.48 11.08
CA LEU A 228 0.16 -6.77 10.56
C LEU A 228 -0.29 -6.93 9.10
N ARG A 229 -1.54 -6.58 8.79
CA ARG A 229 -2.08 -6.61 7.43
C ARG A 229 -1.37 -5.68 6.48
N ALA A 230 -1.19 -4.42 6.87
CA ALA A 230 -0.43 -3.48 6.07
C ALA A 230 0.99 -3.99 5.81
N THR A 231 1.63 -4.61 6.81
CA THR A 231 2.93 -5.25 6.63
C THR A 231 2.86 -6.41 5.65
N GLN A 232 1.85 -7.30 5.73
CA GLN A 232 1.68 -8.41 4.79
C GLN A 232 1.57 -7.91 3.34
N HIS A 233 0.79 -6.85 3.09
CA HIS A 233 0.68 -6.26 1.75
C HIS A 233 1.99 -5.62 1.26
N LEU A 234 2.75 -4.98 2.17
CA LEU A 234 4.08 -4.46 1.86
C LEU A 234 5.10 -5.59 1.60
N LEU A 235 4.96 -6.73 2.28
CA LEU A 235 5.81 -7.91 2.05
C LEU A 235 5.51 -8.61 0.72
N ALA A 236 4.26 -8.54 0.26
CA ALA A 236 3.83 -9.16 -1.00
C ALA A 236 4.37 -8.45 -2.25
N GLN A 237 4.79 -7.17 -2.13
CA GLN A 237 5.26 -6.41 -3.28
C GLN A 237 6.36 -5.42 -2.91
N ARG A 238 7.48 -5.52 -3.63
CA ARG A 238 8.60 -4.57 -3.54
C ARG A 238 8.14 -3.14 -3.84
N ARG A 239 8.49 -2.20 -2.96
CA ARG A 239 8.22 -0.75 -3.09
C ARG A 239 9.52 0.03 -3.07
N PRO A 240 10.19 0.17 -4.23
CA PRO A 240 11.48 0.84 -4.32
C PRO A 240 11.40 2.36 -4.19
N THR A 241 10.20 2.94 -4.10
CA THR A 241 9.97 4.38 -4.01
C THR A 241 9.60 4.87 -2.62
N ILE A 242 9.13 3.99 -1.71
CA ILE A 242 8.73 4.39 -0.36
C ILE A 242 9.99 4.78 0.42
N ARG A 243 10.05 6.04 0.82
CA ARG A 243 11.15 6.61 1.61
C ARG A 243 10.74 6.84 3.06
N ARG A 244 9.45 7.04 3.33
CA ARG A 244 8.92 7.25 4.68
C ARG A 244 7.76 6.28 4.93
N LEU A 245 7.92 5.41 5.92
CA LEU A 245 6.89 4.48 6.36
C LEU A 245 6.51 4.72 7.81
N THR A 246 5.21 4.79 8.10
CA THR A 246 4.68 4.78 9.46
C THR A 246 3.62 3.70 9.60
N LEU A 247 3.82 2.75 10.52
CA LEU A 247 2.80 1.80 10.96
C LEU A 247 2.59 2.04 12.45
N GLY A 248 1.60 2.87 12.79
CA GLY A 248 1.51 3.50 14.10
C GLY A 248 0.10 3.54 14.68
N THR A 249 -0.02 3.80 15.98
CA THR A 249 -1.30 4.17 16.58
C THR A 249 -1.39 5.66 16.82
N SER A 250 -2.60 6.21 16.73
CA SER A 250 -2.90 7.60 17.07
C SER A 250 -3.02 7.84 18.59
N HIS A 251 -3.21 6.79 19.40
CA HIS A 251 -3.33 6.91 20.86
C HIS A 251 -2.07 6.42 21.58
N ARG A 252 -1.34 7.34 22.22
CA ARG A 252 -0.12 7.02 22.99
C ARG A 252 -0.40 6.32 24.33
N ASP A 253 -1.61 6.44 24.88
CA ASP A 253 -1.85 6.17 26.31
C ASP A 253 -2.56 4.85 26.65
N ARG A 254 -2.86 3.96 25.68
CA ARG A 254 -3.64 2.73 25.94
C ARG A 254 -3.16 1.49 25.16
N MET A 255 -1.85 1.30 25.04
CA MET A 255 -1.28 0.12 24.37
C MET A 255 -1.13 -1.06 25.36
N THR A 256 -2.23 -1.71 25.73
CA THR A 256 -2.22 -2.95 26.56
C THR A 256 -2.28 -4.23 25.73
N TYR A 257 -2.25 -4.15 24.40
CA TYR A 257 -2.38 -5.32 23.52
C TYR A 257 -1.02 -5.88 23.11
N GLU A 258 -0.92 -7.20 23.05
CA GLU A 258 0.22 -7.92 22.46
C GLU A 258 0.36 -7.51 20.98
N LEU A 259 1.43 -6.77 20.69
CA LEU A 259 1.70 -6.29 19.34
C LEU A 259 2.28 -7.43 18.48
N PRO A 260 1.74 -7.65 17.26
CA PRO A 260 2.23 -8.69 16.38
C PRO A 260 3.71 -8.44 16.06
N MET A 261 4.48 -9.52 16.14
CA MET A 261 5.91 -9.47 15.85
C MET A 261 6.14 -9.32 14.35
N LEU A 262 6.74 -8.20 13.93
CA LEU A 262 7.05 -7.98 12.52
C LEU A 262 8.44 -8.52 12.15
N PRO A 263 8.56 -9.28 11.04
CA PRO A 263 9.85 -9.71 10.50
C PRO A 263 10.54 -8.52 9.82
N ILE A 264 11.26 -7.72 10.63
CA ILE A 264 11.76 -6.40 10.20
C ILE A 264 12.67 -6.47 8.97
N GLN A 265 13.53 -7.48 8.85
CA GLN A 265 14.41 -7.62 7.68
C GLN A 265 13.61 -7.80 6.40
N ALA A 266 12.62 -8.70 6.41
CA ALA A 266 11.79 -8.96 5.23
C ALA A 266 11.06 -7.70 4.78
N LEU A 267 10.61 -6.87 5.72
CA LEU A 267 9.99 -5.57 5.41
C LEU A 267 11.02 -4.62 4.77
N LEU A 268 12.21 -4.51 5.34
CA LEU A 268 13.27 -3.64 4.83
C LEU A 268 13.75 -4.06 3.43
N ASP A 269 13.79 -5.36 3.14
CA ASP A 269 14.17 -5.88 1.81
C ASP A 269 13.20 -5.44 0.71
N GLN A 270 11.90 -5.29 1.05
CA GLN A 270 10.90 -4.78 0.12
C GLN A 270 10.96 -3.25 -0.07
N LEU A 271 11.63 -2.53 0.84
CA LEU A 271 11.66 -1.06 0.89
C LEU A 271 13.08 -0.50 0.76
N PRO A 272 13.80 -0.78 -0.34
CA PRO A 272 15.23 -0.47 -0.44
C PRO A 272 15.59 1.03 -0.42
N ALA A 273 14.61 1.91 -0.63
CA ALA A 273 14.78 3.36 -0.55
C ALA A 273 14.35 3.96 0.80
N LEU A 274 14.02 3.13 1.79
CA LEU A 274 13.49 3.59 3.05
C LEU A 274 14.51 4.41 3.85
N GLU A 275 14.17 5.66 4.13
CA GLU A 275 14.99 6.60 4.90
C GLU A 275 14.45 6.83 6.30
N ARG A 276 13.12 6.79 6.46
CA ARG A 276 12.45 6.95 7.75
C ARG A 276 11.47 5.82 7.99
N LEU A 277 11.59 5.19 9.16
CA LEU A 277 10.69 4.15 9.61
C LEU A 277 10.16 4.48 11.00
N GLU A 278 8.84 4.53 11.13
CA GLU A 278 8.14 4.65 12.41
C GLU A 278 7.24 3.45 12.62
N LEU A 279 7.48 2.68 13.69
CA LEU A 279 6.74 1.47 13.99
C LEU A 279 6.24 1.51 15.43
N HIS A 280 4.94 1.39 15.64
CA HIS A 280 4.35 1.24 16.96
C HIS A 280 3.99 -0.24 17.20
N THR A 281 4.97 -1.12 17.03
CA THR A 281 4.81 -2.58 17.13
C THR A 281 6.07 -3.27 17.66
N SER A 282 5.97 -4.55 17.98
CA SER A 282 7.10 -5.37 18.41
C SER A 282 7.89 -5.87 17.19
N LEU A 283 9.22 -5.82 17.27
CA LEU A 283 10.13 -6.29 16.22
C LEU A 283 10.75 -7.63 16.56
N VAL A 284 11.08 -8.41 15.53
CA VAL A 284 11.82 -9.67 15.64
C VAL A 284 12.90 -9.78 14.59
N GLY A 285 14.04 -10.33 15.03
CA GLY A 285 15.19 -10.63 14.19
C GLY A 285 16.22 -9.51 14.17
N ALA A 286 17.29 -9.74 13.41
CA ALA A 286 18.27 -8.72 13.04
C ALA A 286 17.78 -7.93 11.82
N ALA A 287 18.35 -6.75 11.61
CA ALA A 287 18.02 -5.89 10.48
C ALA A 287 19.28 -5.28 9.87
N THR A 288 19.38 -5.24 8.54
CA THR A 288 20.39 -4.50 7.79
C THR A 288 19.69 -3.63 6.76
N HIS A 289 20.00 -2.34 6.77
CA HIS A 289 19.49 -1.41 5.76
C HIS A 289 20.49 -0.28 5.51
N ALA A 290 20.90 -0.13 4.25
CA ALA A 290 21.94 0.83 3.88
C ALA A 290 21.46 2.29 3.94
N GLY A 291 20.17 2.54 3.66
CA GLY A 291 19.62 3.89 3.53
C GLY A 291 18.83 4.42 4.72
N LEU A 292 18.63 3.64 5.79
CA LEU A 292 17.73 4.03 6.88
C LEU A 292 18.41 5.08 7.76
N ARG A 293 17.87 6.30 7.79
CA ARG A 293 18.41 7.47 8.50
C ARG A 293 17.69 7.77 9.80
N GLU A 294 16.39 7.51 9.86
CA GLU A 294 15.56 7.76 11.04
C GLU A 294 14.75 6.51 11.39
N LEU A 295 14.88 6.04 12.64
CA LEU A 295 14.11 4.93 13.18
C LEU A 295 13.36 5.38 14.43
N LYS A 296 12.03 5.25 14.43
CA LYS A 296 11.18 5.49 15.60
C LYS A 296 10.45 4.22 15.98
N LEU A 297 10.59 3.80 17.23
CA LEU A 297 9.94 2.62 17.76
C LEU A 297 9.06 3.01 18.94
N GLY A 298 7.77 2.67 18.89
CA GLY A 298 6.79 2.98 19.94
C GLY A 298 5.93 1.79 20.38
N GLY A 299 5.24 1.95 21.51
CA GLY A 299 4.16 1.04 21.97
C GLY A 299 4.57 -0.10 22.92
N GLY A 300 3.59 -0.67 23.65
CA GLY A 300 3.65 -1.93 24.42
C GLY A 300 4.41 -1.93 25.76
N GLU A 301 3.84 -2.56 26.79
CA GLU A 301 4.42 -2.88 28.12
C GLU A 301 5.42 -4.05 28.06
N TYR A 302 6.57 -3.90 27.40
CA TYR A 302 7.60 -4.96 27.43
C TYR A 302 9.03 -4.40 27.43
N GLY A 303 9.72 -4.59 28.56
CA GLY A 303 11.07 -4.10 28.86
C GLY A 303 12.23 -4.69 28.04
N ASP A 304 11.97 -5.64 27.12
CA ASP A 304 13.04 -6.39 26.42
C ASP A 304 13.30 -5.94 24.96
N ARG A 305 12.54 -4.97 24.44
CA ARG A 305 12.75 -4.43 23.08
C ARG A 305 14.17 -3.92 22.80
N PRO A 306 14.85 -3.24 23.74
CA PRO A 306 16.16 -2.64 23.46
C PRO A 306 17.26 -3.70 23.22
N CYS A 307 17.08 -4.92 23.76
CA CYS A 307 18.00 -6.04 23.61
C CYS A 307 18.09 -6.56 22.17
N LYS A 308 17.06 -6.32 21.34
CA LYS A 308 17.00 -6.81 19.94
C LYS A 308 17.61 -5.85 18.92
N LEU A 309 17.82 -4.58 19.29
CA LEU A 309 18.42 -3.59 18.40
C LEU A 309 19.94 -3.76 18.24
N VAL A 310 20.59 -4.51 19.14
CA VAL A 310 22.05 -4.72 19.08
C VAL A 310 22.52 -5.45 17.82
N ASP A 311 21.62 -6.21 17.20
CA ASP A 311 21.91 -6.95 15.97
C ASP A 311 21.61 -6.15 14.70
N PHE A 312 21.20 -4.88 14.84
CA PHE A 312 20.86 -4.03 13.70
C PHE A 312 22.12 -3.41 13.08
N ARG A 313 22.27 -3.58 11.77
CA ARG A 313 23.33 -3.01 10.93
C ARG A 313 22.75 -1.88 10.07
N LEU A 314 22.61 -0.71 10.68
CA LEU A 314 22.08 0.50 10.04
C LEU A 314 23.19 1.57 9.91
N PRO A 315 24.09 1.47 8.91
CA PRO A 315 25.26 2.35 8.79
C PRO A 315 24.91 3.83 8.60
N SER A 316 23.76 4.13 8.01
CA SER A 316 23.29 5.50 7.75
C SER A 316 22.35 6.04 8.82
N LEU A 317 22.17 5.34 9.95
CA LEU A 317 21.23 5.75 10.99
C LEU A 317 21.75 7.01 11.70
N GLU A 318 21.02 8.11 11.53
CA GLU A 318 21.33 9.41 12.10
C GLU A 318 20.50 9.70 13.36
N THR A 319 19.27 9.19 13.40
CA THR A 319 18.31 9.47 14.47
C THR A 319 17.59 8.19 14.92
N LEU A 320 17.59 7.95 16.23
CA LEU A 320 16.85 6.86 16.87
C LEU A 320 15.93 7.43 17.97
N HIS A 321 14.64 7.16 17.86
CA HIS A 321 13.65 7.50 18.89
C HIS A 321 13.03 6.23 19.47
N LEU A 322 13.03 6.11 20.79
CA LEU A 322 12.36 5.05 21.52
C LEU A 322 11.21 5.67 22.32
N LEU A 323 9.98 5.53 21.83
CA LEU A 323 8.80 6.19 22.37
C LEU A 323 8.08 5.25 23.37
N GLY A 324 8.14 5.55 24.68
CA GLY A 324 7.39 4.84 25.71
C GLY A 324 7.75 5.27 27.15
N PRO A 325 6.94 4.92 28.16
CA PRO A 325 7.13 5.35 29.56
C PRO A 325 8.28 4.65 30.32
N TYR A 326 9.22 3.98 29.66
CA TYR A 326 10.11 3.03 30.33
C TYR A 326 11.40 3.64 30.87
N ARG A 327 11.62 3.43 32.18
CA ARG A 327 12.96 3.23 32.73
C ARG A 327 13.53 1.96 32.10
N ILE A 328 14.45 2.11 31.16
CA ILE A 328 15.13 0.96 30.57
C ILE A 328 16.15 0.44 31.58
N ASP A 329 15.79 -0.59 32.35
CA ASP A 329 16.77 -1.40 33.08
C ASP A 329 17.48 -2.31 32.07
N TRP A 330 18.43 -1.72 31.34
CA TRP A 330 19.31 -2.47 30.45
C TRP A 330 20.05 -3.51 31.29
N PRO A 331 19.96 -4.82 30.94
CA PRO A 331 20.87 -5.80 31.51
C PRO A 331 22.30 -5.29 31.33
N LYS A 332 23.14 -5.32 32.40
CA LYS A 332 24.52 -4.79 32.37
C LYS A 332 25.35 -5.26 31.17
N VAL A 333 25.01 -6.42 30.62
CA VAL A 333 25.63 -7.06 29.45
C VAL A 333 25.33 -6.35 28.12
N LEU A 334 24.17 -5.69 28.00
CA LEU A 334 23.72 -5.05 26.76
C LEU A 334 23.99 -3.54 26.71
N LEU A 335 24.20 -2.94 27.87
CA LEU A 335 24.59 -1.53 28.04
C LEU A 335 25.75 -1.10 27.14
N PRO A 336 26.86 -1.87 26.97
CA PRO A 336 27.96 -1.47 26.10
C PRO A 336 27.57 -1.42 24.61
N ARG A 337 26.77 -2.38 24.11
CA ARG A 337 26.35 -2.45 22.71
C ARG A 337 25.28 -1.40 22.38
N ALA A 338 24.33 -1.20 23.29
CA ALA A 338 23.35 -0.13 23.19
C ALA A 338 24.02 1.25 23.22
N ARG A 339 25.01 1.44 24.12
CA ARG A 339 25.84 2.64 24.14
C ARG A 339 26.65 2.81 22.87
N ALA A 340 27.19 1.74 22.28
CA ALA A 340 27.90 1.82 21.01
C ALA A 340 26.96 2.22 19.85
N LEU A 341 25.74 1.69 19.81
CA LEU A 341 24.72 2.11 18.85
C LEU A 341 24.33 3.59 19.06
N ILE A 342 24.02 3.97 20.30
CA ILE A 342 23.67 5.35 20.67
C ILE A 342 24.84 6.32 20.40
N ALA A 343 26.07 5.94 20.72
CA ALA A 343 27.26 6.76 20.46
C ALA A 343 27.54 6.91 18.96
N ARG A 344 27.12 5.94 18.13
CA ARG A 344 27.22 6.04 16.67
C ARG A 344 26.13 6.94 16.06
N VAL A 345 24.98 7.04 16.73
CA VAL A 345 23.84 7.86 16.31
C VAL A 345 24.04 9.28 16.85
N GLY A 346 24.42 10.23 15.99
CA GLY A 346 24.79 11.59 16.40
C GLY A 346 23.72 12.36 17.18
N ARG A 347 22.44 11.94 17.13
CA ARG A 347 21.34 12.48 17.94
C ARG A 347 20.43 11.35 18.41
N ALA A 348 20.62 10.91 19.66
CA ALA A 348 19.68 10.02 20.33
C ALA A 348 18.85 10.83 21.34
N SER A 349 17.53 10.74 21.26
CA SER A 349 16.62 11.21 22.31
C SER A 349 15.98 10.01 22.95
N LEU A 350 16.17 9.84 24.26
CA LEU A 350 15.43 8.88 25.07
C LEU A 350 14.07 9.44 25.46
#